data_AF-A0A327KI32-F1
#
_entry.id   AF-A0A327KI32-F1
#
_cell.length_a   1.000
_cell.length_b   1.000
_cell.length_c   1.000
_cell.angle_alpha   90.00
_cell.angle_beta   90.00
_cell.angle_gamma   90.00
#
_symmetry.space_group_name_H-M   'P 1'
#
loop_
_entity.id
_entity.type
_entity.pdbx_description
1 polymer ?
#
loop_
_entity_poly.entity_id
_entity_poly.type
_entity_poly.pdbx_seq_one_letter_code
_entity_poly.pdbx_strand_id
1 'polypeptide(L)'
;MITVPRIRRLDIALLLGLLGLALWSQPGRSESFSEKLTRQLNANAQREALNSLSRGFAVDEAAIKATLPDGADRRMVLRTRASLYEKVADFERAEADFSELVALSRNDPAMYLDRGYFYLRRHRFADALADFATGARIEPRKPVYPYAIGRVHAAMGAHDRAIESYNDAIRLDWQDGRSLLARAEAKINLERYDEAKADYNRALRAALRDRNDRFFAFLGRGYAALVTEEWEAAVADFDRALELDEKAFSAIVWRGYANERRGRIDLAIDDYERAVSYDPSDANSRSSLQRLRSK
;
A
#
# COMPACT_ATOMS: atom_id res chain seq x y z
N MET A 1 32.72 23.30 27.60
CA MET A 1 33.08 22.62 26.34
C MET A 1 32.67 21.16 26.46
N ILE A 2 31.50 20.81 25.92
CA ILE A 2 31.05 19.42 25.84
C ILE A 2 30.88 19.13 24.35
N THR A 3 31.70 18.21 23.86
CA THR A 3 31.84 17.81 22.47
C THR A 3 30.66 16.93 22.06
N VAL A 4 29.89 17.38 21.08
CA VAL A 4 28.88 16.58 20.37
C VAL A 4 29.60 15.58 19.46
N PRO A 5 29.29 14.27 19.48
CA PRO A 5 29.81 13.35 18.47
C PRO A 5 29.08 13.56 17.15
N ARG A 6 29.87 13.91 16.12
CA ARG A 6 29.47 14.00 14.71
C ARG A 6 28.94 12.66 14.19
N ILE A 7 27.78 12.73 13.54
CA ILE A 7 27.26 11.73 12.61
C ILE A 7 28.32 11.51 11.50
N ARG A 8 28.81 10.29 11.34
CA ARG A 8 29.52 9.85 10.13
C ARG A 8 28.58 8.97 9.30
N ARG A 9 28.42 9.37 8.04
CA ARG A 9 27.80 8.61 6.95
C ARG A 9 28.61 7.32 6.70
N LEU A 10 27.94 6.27 6.19
CA LEU A 10 28.36 4.85 6.00
C LEU A 10 28.03 4.03 7.25
N ASP A 11 26.98 3.19 7.31
CA ASP A 11 26.49 2.22 6.31
C ASP A 11 24.95 2.14 6.23
N ILE A 12 24.37 2.87 5.27
CA ILE A 12 23.00 2.64 4.77
C ILE A 12 22.96 1.40 3.85
N ALA A 13 24.12 0.83 3.51
CA ALA A 13 24.25 -0.38 2.70
C ALA A 13 23.89 -1.68 3.45
N LEU A 14 23.77 -1.67 4.78
CA LEU A 14 23.29 -2.85 5.54
C LEU A 14 21.77 -2.87 5.74
N LEU A 15 21.06 -1.79 5.44
CA LEU A 15 19.60 -1.69 5.56
C LEU A 15 18.83 -2.04 4.28
N LEU A 16 19.54 -2.32 3.17
CA LEU A 16 18.93 -2.79 1.91
C LEU A 16 19.27 -4.25 1.56
N GLY A 17 19.97 -4.98 2.43
CA GLY A 17 20.34 -6.39 2.21
C GLY A 17 19.35 -7.44 2.74
N LEU A 18 18.25 -7.05 3.41
CA LEU A 18 17.32 -7.98 4.05
C LEU A 18 15.89 -7.97 3.48
N LEU A 19 15.68 -7.38 2.30
CA LEU A 19 14.40 -7.40 1.58
C LEU A 19 14.42 -8.21 0.29
N GLY A 20 15.52 -8.89 -0.03
CA GLY A 20 15.62 -9.79 -1.17
C GLY A 20 15.80 -11.24 -0.72
N LEU A 21 14.69 -11.98 -0.63
CA LEU A 21 14.53 -13.40 -1.00
C LEU A 21 13.25 -13.95 -0.36
N ALA A 22 12.12 -13.70 -1.02
CA ALA A 22 10.95 -14.55 -0.88
C ALA A 22 10.98 -15.62 -1.99
N LEU A 23 11.13 -16.87 -1.55
CA LEU A 23 10.41 -18.05 -2.03
C LEU A 23 10.61 -18.54 -3.47
N TRP A 24 11.21 -19.74 -3.57
CA TRP A 24 10.62 -20.80 -4.38
C TRP A 24 10.30 -21.98 -3.44
N SER A 25 9.02 -22.15 -3.08
CA SER A 25 8.53 -23.41 -2.54
C SER A 25 7.38 -23.91 -3.42
N GLN A 26 7.62 -25.04 -4.07
CA GLN A 26 6.59 -25.79 -4.79
C GLN A 26 5.72 -26.54 -3.76
N PRO A 27 4.37 -26.51 -3.84
CA PRO A 27 3.53 -27.25 -2.90
C PRO A 27 3.62 -28.75 -3.19
N GLY A 28 4.06 -29.55 -2.21
CA GLY A 28 4.00 -31.02 -2.29
C GLY A 28 5.16 -31.82 -1.66
N ARG A 29 6.22 -31.18 -1.15
CA ARG A 29 7.27 -31.88 -0.37
C ARG A 29 7.07 -31.68 1.13
N SER A 30 7.18 -32.76 1.90
CA SER A 30 7.29 -32.69 3.36
C SER A 30 8.58 -31.95 3.73
N GLU A 31 8.46 -30.78 4.36
CA GLU A 31 9.59 -29.97 4.85
C GLU A 31 10.57 -30.84 5.66
N SER A 32 11.85 -30.77 5.31
CA SER A 32 12.93 -31.43 6.05
C SER A 32 13.18 -30.78 7.41
N PHE A 33 13.79 -31.51 8.35
CA PHE A 33 14.15 -30.97 9.67
C PHE A 33 15.08 -29.76 9.58
N SER A 34 15.99 -29.72 8.60
CA SER A 34 16.85 -28.55 8.37
C SER A 34 16.08 -27.36 7.82
N GLU A 35 15.06 -27.55 6.97
CA GLU A 35 14.19 -26.45 6.51
C GLU A 35 13.33 -25.89 7.66
N LYS A 36 12.80 -26.74 8.54
CA LYS A 36 12.07 -26.31 9.75
C LYS A 36 12.99 -25.59 10.74
N LEU A 37 14.19 -26.11 10.96
CA LEU A 37 15.18 -25.50 11.85
C LEU A 37 15.74 -24.20 11.26
N THR A 38 15.97 -24.12 9.95
CA THR A 38 16.41 -22.89 9.26
C THR A 38 15.32 -21.84 9.25
N ARG A 39 14.05 -22.23 9.12
CA ARG A 39 12.91 -21.32 9.24
C ARG A 39 12.70 -20.84 10.68
N GLN A 40 12.86 -21.71 11.69
CA GLN A 40 12.81 -21.31 13.10
C GLN A 40 14.02 -20.46 13.50
N LEU A 41 15.22 -20.77 13.02
CA LEU A 41 16.43 -19.99 13.26
C LEU A 41 16.39 -18.66 12.52
N ASN A 42 15.84 -18.57 11.30
CA ASN A 42 15.63 -17.30 10.61
C ASN A 42 14.53 -16.47 11.27
N ALA A 43 13.44 -17.08 11.75
CA ALA A 43 12.42 -16.36 12.49
C ALA A 43 12.93 -15.85 13.85
N ASN A 44 13.72 -16.66 14.58
CA ASN A 44 14.32 -16.26 15.85
C ASN A 44 15.46 -15.27 15.66
N ALA A 45 16.31 -15.41 14.65
CA ALA A 45 17.38 -14.46 14.33
C ALA A 45 16.82 -13.14 13.79
N GLN A 46 15.75 -13.16 13.00
CA GLN A 46 15.02 -11.94 12.63
C GLN A 46 14.36 -11.31 13.85
N ARG A 47 13.74 -12.10 14.74
CA ARG A 47 13.11 -11.60 15.96
C ARG A 47 14.14 -11.08 16.97
N GLU A 48 15.33 -11.65 17.04
CA GLU A 48 16.46 -11.18 17.86
C GLU A 48 17.15 -9.97 17.24
N ALA A 49 17.28 -9.90 15.92
CA ALA A 49 17.73 -8.70 15.19
C ALA A 49 16.73 -7.55 15.36
N LEU A 50 15.42 -7.80 15.24
CA LEU A 50 14.36 -6.85 15.55
C LEU A 50 14.33 -6.49 17.04
N ASN A 51 14.51 -7.45 17.95
CA ASN A 51 14.58 -7.20 19.39
C ASN A 51 15.85 -6.44 19.80
N SER A 52 16.95 -6.58 19.08
CA SER A 52 18.19 -5.84 19.34
C SER A 52 18.16 -4.44 18.71
N LEU A 53 17.54 -4.27 17.54
CA LEU A 53 17.20 -2.96 16.97
C LEU A 53 16.17 -2.21 17.83
N SER A 54 15.15 -2.89 18.37
CA SER A 54 14.13 -2.28 19.24
C SER A 54 14.67 -1.93 20.63
N ARG A 55 15.65 -2.68 21.16
CA ARG A 55 16.39 -2.30 22.38
C ARG A 55 17.21 -1.01 22.21
N GLY A 56 17.54 -0.59 20.99
CA GLY A 56 18.22 0.68 20.70
C GLY A 56 17.29 1.89 20.56
N PHE A 57 16.01 1.65 20.26
CA PHE A 57 14.97 2.69 20.11
C PHE A 57 13.89 2.49 21.16
N ALA A 58 14.22 2.78 22.43
CA ALA A 58 13.21 2.83 23.48
C ALA A 58 12.22 3.95 23.16
N VAL A 59 10.94 3.59 22.99
CA VAL A 59 9.86 4.57 22.87
C VAL A 59 9.65 5.21 24.24
N ASP A 60 10.23 6.40 24.43
CA ASP A 60 10.18 7.16 25.68
C ASP A 60 8.95 8.08 25.72
N GLU A 61 8.05 7.83 26.68
CA GLU A 61 6.84 8.63 26.88
C GLU A 61 7.15 10.10 27.24
N ALA A 62 8.23 10.37 27.98
CA ALA A 62 8.62 11.74 28.33
C ALA A 62 9.09 12.50 27.09
N ALA A 63 9.88 11.85 26.24
CA ALA A 63 10.29 12.41 24.95
C ALA A 63 9.10 12.65 24.02
N ILE A 64 8.13 11.72 23.98
CA ILE A 64 6.88 11.90 23.23
C ILE A 64 6.13 13.13 23.74
N LYS A 65 5.88 13.23 25.05
CA LYS A 65 5.19 14.39 25.64
C LYS A 65 5.87 15.71 25.31
N ALA A 66 7.21 15.75 25.32
CA ALA A 66 7.99 16.95 25.00
C ALA A 66 7.89 17.38 23.52
N THR A 67 7.48 16.48 22.62
CA THR A 67 7.31 16.77 21.18
C THR A 67 5.87 17.10 20.79
N LEU A 68 4.92 16.90 21.71
CA LEU A 68 3.52 17.19 21.47
C LEU A 68 3.18 18.64 21.84
N PRO A 69 2.13 19.24 21.23
CA PRO A 69 1.67 20.57 21.60
C PRO A 69 1.31 20.69 23.09
N ASP A 70 1.49 21.88 23.65
CA ASP A 70 1.04 22.19 25.01
C ASP A 70 -0.45 21.85 25.18
N GLY A 71 -0.80 21.15 26.27
CA GLY A 71 -2.15 20.63 26.50
C GLY A 71 -2.43 19.24 25.91
N ALA A 72 -1.40 18.53 25.44
CA ALA A 72 -1.52 17.15 25.00
C ALA A 72 -2.17 16.23 26.03
N ASP A 73 -3.31 15.64 25.68
CA ASP A 73 -3.99 14.68 26.55
C ASP A 73 -3.40 13.27 26.42
N ARG A 74 -3.81 12.38 27.33
CA ARG A 74 -3.37 10.98 27.35
C ARG A 74 -3.65 10.26 26.02
N ARG A 75 -4.72 10.63 25.30
CA ARG A 75 -5.08 10.00 24.03
C ARG A 75 -4.06 10.34 22.95
N MET A 76 -3.64 11.60 22.85
CA MET A 76 -2.61 11.95 21.88
C MET A 76 -1.26 11.29 22.17
N VAL A 77 -0.90 11.15 23.45
CA VAL A 77 0.31 10.42 23.88
C VAL A 77 0.23 8.96 23.47
N LEU A 78 -0.84 8.26 23.82
CA LEU A 78 -1.02 6.84 23.48
C LEU A 78 -1.05 6.61 21.97
N ARG A 79 -1.72 7.48 21.19
CA ARG A 79 -1.78 7.35 19.74
C ARG A 79 -0.40 7.49 19.10
N THR A 80 0.36 8.48 19.56
CA THR A 80 1.75 8.68 19.11
C THR A 80 2.64 7.51 19.50
N ARG A 81 2.51 7.02 20.74
CA ARG A 81 3.28 5.89 21.26
C ARG A 81 2.97 4.59 20.50
N ALA A 82 1.70 4.29 20.26
CA ALA A 82 1.26 3.15 19.46
C ALA A 82 1.86 3.19 18.04
N SER A 83 1.83 4.36 17.38
CA SER A 83 2.41 4.53 16.05
C SER A 83 3.93 4.33 16.04
N LEU A 84 4.63 4.78 17.07
CA LEU A 84 6.08 4.57 17.20
C LEU A 84 6.41 3.10 17.46
N TYR A 85 5.67 2.44 18.35
CA TYR A 85 5.81 1.00 18.60
C TYR A 85 5.57 0.19 17.32
N GLU A 86 4.58 0.56 16.51
CA GLU A 86 4.35 -0.07 15.21
C GLU A 86 5.55 0.09 14.25
N LYS A 87 6.17 1.28 14.20
CA LYS A 87 7.36 1.53 13.36
C LYS A 87 8.59 0.72 13.77
N VAL A 88 8.77 0.48 15.07
CA VAL A 88 9.85 -0.38 15.59
C VAL A 88 9.43 -1.84 15.71
N ALA A 89 8.26 -2.20 15.16
CA ALA A 89 7.70 -3.55 15.15
C ALA A 89 7.45 -4.18 16.55
N ASP A 90 7.30 -3.35 17.58
CA ASP A 90 6.82 -3.76 18.91
C ASP A 90 5.28 -3.79 18.90
N PHE A 91 4.72 -4.76 18.16
CA PHE A 91 3.28 -4.81 17.90
C PHE A 91 2.44 -5.10 19.14
N GLU A 92 3.01 -5.77 20.15
CA GLU A 92 2.33 -6.07 21.41
C GLU A 92 2.04 -4.79 22.19
N ARG A 93 3.05 -3.92 22.34
CA ARG A 93 2.86 -2.63 22.99
C ARG A 93 2.02 -1.66 22.16
N ALA A 94 2.16 -1.69 20.83
CA ALA A 94 1.28 -0.92 19.96
C ALA A 94 -0.19 -1.29 20.16
N GLU A 95 -0.51 -2.59 20.21
CA GLU A 95 -1.86 -3.07 20.44
C GLU A 95 -2.40 -2.70 21.83
N ALA A 96 -1.55 -2.80 22.86
CA ALA A 96 -1.90 -2.41 24.22
C ALA A 96 -2.30 -0.92 24.27
N ASP A 97 -1.53 -0.04 23.62
CA ASP A 97 -1.82 1.39 23.57
C ASP A 97 -3.10 1.71 22.79
N PHE A 98 -3.32 1.07 21.64
CA PHE A 98 -4.57 1.22 20.90
C PHE A 98 -5.78 0.71 21.70
N SER A 99 -5.60 -0.33 22.50
CA SER A 99 -6.67 -0.86 23.34
C SER A 99 -6.96 0.03 24.55
N GLU A 100 -5.93 0.61 25.16
CA GLU A 100 -6.08 1.65 26.19
C GLU A 100 -6.81 2.87 25.63
N LEU A 101 -6.48 3.31 24.41
CA LEU A 101 -7.18 4.39 23.71
C LEU A 101 -8.68 4.16 23.57
N VAL A 102 -9.05 2.98 23.06
CA VAL A 102 -10.46 2.60 22.93
C VAL A 102 -11.14 2.53 24.30
N ALA A 103 -10.44 2.03 25.34
CA ALA A 103 -11.00 1.93 26.68
C ALA A 103 -11.26 3.33 27.31
N LEU A 104 -10.39 4.30 27.07
CA LEU A 104 -10.51 5.68 27.55
C LEU A 104 -11.61 6.47 26.82
N SER A 105 -11.98 6.08 25.60
CA SER A 105 -12.95 6.82 24.77
C SER A 105 -13.84 5.87 23.98
N ARG A 106 -14.60 5.02 24.70
CA ARG A 106 -15.47 3.98 24.12
C ARG A 106 -16.57 4.48 23.18
N ASN A 107 -16.90 5.76 23.24
CA ASN A 107 -17.89 6.38 22.35
C ASN A 107 -17.25 7.27 21.28
N ASP A 108 -15.91 7.34 21.22
CA ASP A 108 -15.19 8.05 20.16
C ASP A 108 -14.87 7.07 19.02
N PRO A 109 -15.55 7.20 17.87
CA PRO A 109 -15.43 6.25 16.79
C PRO A 109 -14.06 6.33 16.08
N ALA A 110 -13.31 7.43 16.26
CA ALA A 110 -11.95 7.56 15.74
C ALA A 110 -10.98 6.56 16.38
N MET A 111 -11.20 6.18 17.66
CA MET A 111 -10.34 5.21 18.35
C MET A 111 -10.46 3.81 17.74
N TYR A 112 -11.69 3.41 17.39
CA TYR A 112 -11.95 2.16 16.70
C TYR A 112 -11.39 2.19 15.27
N LEU A 113 -11.50 3.33 14.57
CA LEU A 113 -10.92 3.47 13.24
C LEU A 113 -9.38 3.30 13.26
N ASP A 114 -8.70 3.93 14.22
CA ASP A 114 -7.25 3.83 14.37
C ASP A 114 -6.80 2.40 14.67
N ARG A 115 -7.45 1.72 15.63
CA ARG A 115 -7.12 0.34 16.00
C ARG A 115 -7.51 -0.66 14.90
N GLY A 116 -8.64 -0.45 14.24
CA GLY A 116 -9.05 -1.26 13.09
C GLY A 116 -8.04 -1.19 11.95
N TYR A 117 -7.48 -0.01 11.67
CA TYR A 117 -6.41 0.13 10.67
C TYR A 117 -5.09 -0.50 11.10
N PHE A 118 -4.76 -0.45 12.39
CA PHE A 118 -3.64 -1.21 12.94
C PHE A 118 -3.85 -2.72 12.70
N TYR A 119 -5.01 -3.27 13.05
CA TYR A 119 -5.32 -4.68 12.81
C TYR A 119 -5.29 -5.06 11.33
N LEU A 120 -5.78 -4.19 10.43
CA LEU A 120 -5.68 -4.40 8.98
C LEU A 120 -4.22 -4.52 8.52
N ARG A 121 -3.32 -3.63 8.95
CA ARG A 121 -1.88 -3.70 8.63
C ARG A 121 -1.19 -4.93 9.22
N ARG A 122 -1.77 -5.54 10.25
CA ARG A 122 -1.32 -6.80 10.86
C ARG A 122 -2.00 -8.05 10.28
N HIS A 123 -2.83 -7.90 9.25
CA HIS A 123 -3.64 -8.98 8.67
C HIS A 123 -4.59 -9.67 9.67
N ARG A 124 -4.93 -8.98 10.77
CA ARG A 124 -5.92 -9.40 11.75
C ARG A 124 -7.32 -8.96 11.30
N PHE A 125 -7.80 -9.58 10.23
CA PHE A 125 -8.98 -9.11 9.50
C PHE A 125 -10.27 -9.16 10.33
N ALA A 126 -10.46 -10.19 11.16
CA ALA A 126 -11.65 -10.31 12.02
C ALA A 126 -11.72 -9.16 13.04
N ASP A 127 -10.59 -8.83 13.68
CA ASP A 127 -10.51 -7.75 14.65
C ASP A 127 -10.70 -6.38 13.98
N ALA A 128 -10.10 -6.18 12.79
CA ALA A 128 -10.31 -4.96 12.00
C ALA A 128 -11.77 -4.75 11.63
N LEU A 129 -12.46 -5.80 11.16
CA LEU A 129 -13.90 -5.75 10.84
C LEU A 129 -14.73 -5.41 12.08
N ALA A 130 -14.42 -6.00 13.23
CA ALA A 130 -15.15 -5.74 14.48
C ALA A 130 -15.02 -4.26 14.92
N ASP A 131 -13.82 -3.69 14.83
CA ASP A 131 -13.59 -2.28 15.15
C ASP A 131 -14.27 -1.34 14.15
N PHE A 132 -14.14 -1.59 12.84
CA PHE A 132 -14.81 -0.76 11.83
C PHE A 132 -16.34 -0.86 11.91
N ALA A 133 -16.90 -2.04 12.21
CA ALA A 133 -18.33 -2.21 12.46
C ALA A 133 -18.79 -1.44 13.71
N THR A 134 -17.97 -1.39 14.76
CA THR A 134 -18.28 -0.59 15.94
C THR A 134 -18.29 0.90 15.62
N GLY A 135 -17.29 1.39 14.87
CA GLY A 135 -17.26 2.77 14.38
C GLY A 135 -18.49 3.11 13.52
N ALA A 136 -18.87 2.22 12.60
CA ALA A 136 -20.08 2.38 11.78
C ALA A 136 -21.37 2.44 12.61
N ARG A 137 -21.45 1.69 13.71
CA ARG A 137 -22.60 1.73 14.63
C ARG A 137 -22.70 3.07 15.37
N ILE A 138 -21.57 3.67 15.72
CA ILE A 138 -21.51 4.98 16.40
C ILE A 138 -21.80 6.11 15.40
N GLU A 139 -21.26 6.02 14.17
CA GLU A 139 -21.41 7.01 13.10
C GLU A 139 -21.93 6.39 11.79
N PRO A 140 -23.23 6.05 11.70
CA PRO A 140 -23.79 5.27 10.58
C PRO A 140 -23.80 5.99 9.23
N ARG A 141 -23.56 7.30 9.20
CA ARG A 141 -23.58 8.13 7.98
C ARG A 141 -22.20 8.56 7.51
N LYS A 142 -21.13 7.95 8.03
CA LYS A 142 -19.75 8.26 7.61
C LYS A 142 -19.26 7.23 6.58
N PRO A 143 -18.84 7.65 5.38
CA PRO A 143 -18.37 6.75 4.33
C PRO A 143 -17.06 6.03 4.69
N VAL A 144 -16.29 6.56 5.66
CA VAL A 144 -14.99 6.01 6.06
C VAL A 144 -15.07 4.56 6.57
N TYR A 145 -16.16 4.16 7.21
CA TYR A 145 -16.32 2.81 7.76
C TYR A 145 -16.63 1.76 6.69
N PRO A 146 -17.66 1.90 5.83
CA PRO A 146 -17.85 0.98 4.72
C PRO A 146 -16.64 0.96 3.77
N TYR A 147 -15.95 2.09 3.58
CA TYR A 147 -14.66 2.10 2.87
C TYR A 147 -13.60 1.23 3.56
N ALA A 148 -13.41 1.39 4.87
CA ALA A 148 -12.44 0.61 5.63
C ALA A 148 -12.77 -0.91 5.65
N ILE A 149 -14.05 -1.26 5.77
CA ILE A 149 -14.54 -2.64 5.67
C ILE A 149 -14.26 -3.21 4.28
N GLY A 150 -14.54 -2.44 3.22
CA GLY A 150 -14.20 -2.82 1.85
C GLY A 150 -12.71 -3.09 1.66
N ARG A 151 -11.84 -2.28 2.28
CA ARG A 151 -10.39 -2.53 2.27
C ARG A 151 -9.99 -3.82 2.96
N VAL A 152 -10.66 -4.20 4.05
CA VAL A 152 -10.41 -5.49 4.69
C VAL A 152 -10.79 -6.63 3.75
N HIS A 153 -11.97 -6.57 3.12
CA HIS A 153 -12.38 -7.59 2.15
C HIS A 153 -11.45 -7.67 0.93
N ALA A 154 -10.99 -6.53 0.41
CA ALA A 154 -10.01 -6.50 -0.67
C ALA A 154 -8.68 -7.15 -0.25
N ALA A 155 -8.19 -6.87 0.95
CA ALA A 155 -6.97 -7.49 1.50
C ALA A 155 -7.10 -9.00 1.74
N MET A 156 -8.33 -9.52 1.89
CA MET A 156 -8.64 -10.94 1.95
C MET A 156 -8.80 -11.59 0.56
N GLY A 157 -8.73 -10.82 -0.54
CA GLY A 157 -9.06 -11.28 -1.89
C GLY A 157 -10.56 -11.42 -2.17
N ALA A 158 -11.42 -11.02 -1.24
CA ALA A 158 -12.87 -11.07 -1.39
C ALA A 158 -13.39 -9.83 -2.14
N HIS A 159 -13.01 -9.70 -3.41
CA HIS A 159 -13.24 -8.48 -4.20
C HIS A 159 -14.72 -8.16 -4.42
N ASP A 160 -15.61 -9.13 -4.53
CA ASP A 160 -17.06 -8.87 -4.62
C ASP A 160 -17.61 -8.21 -3.35
N ARG A 161 -17.24 -8.73 -2.17
CA ARG A 161 -17.61 -8.12 -0.88
C ARG A 161 -16.99 -6.75 -0.68
N ALA A 162 -15.78 -6.55 -1.20
CA ALA A 162 -15.14 -5.24 -1.20
C ALA A 162 -15.97 -4.25 -2.03
N ILE A 163 -16.41 -4.63 -3.22
CA ILE A 163 -17.27 -3.81 -4.09
C ILE A 163 -18.59 -3.47 -3.40
N GLU A 164 -19.24 -4.43 -2.73
CA GLU A 164 -20.46 -4.17 -1.95
C GLU A 164 -20.23 -3.09 -0.88
N SER A 165 -19.15 -3.22 -0.11
CA SER A 165 -18.80 -2.26 0.93
C SER A 165 -18.46 -0.88 0.35
N TYR A 166 -17.73 -0.82 -0.76
CA TYR A 166 -17.45 0.44 -1.45
C TYR A 166 -18.72 1.06 -2.06
N ASN A 167 -19.69 0.25 -2.51
CA ASN A 167 -21.00 0.76 -2.93
C ASN A 167 -21.70 1.47 -1.77
N ASP A 168 -21.64 0.91 -0.56
CA ASP A 168 -22.22 1.55 0.63
C ASP A 168 -21.52 2.87 0.96
N ALA A 169 -20.19 2.92 0.86
CA ALA A 169 -19.43 4.17 1.03
C ALA A 169 -19.83 5.23 -0.01
N ILE A 170 -19.94 4.84 -1.28
CA ILE A 170 -20.33 5.73 -2.39
C ILE A 170 -21.80 6.19 -2.27
N ARG A 171 -22.69 5.40 -1.65
CA ARG A 171 -24.06 5.84 -1.36
C ARG A 171 -24.08 6.95 -0.30
N LEU A 172 -23.17 6.90 0.68
CA LEU A 172 -23.05 7.92 1.72
C LEU A 172 -22.35 9.19 1.22
N ASP A 173 -21.36 9.04 0.34
CA ASP A 173 -20.71 10.15 -0.35
C ASP A 173 -20.42 9.77 -1.81
N TRP A 174 -21.27 10.27 -2.71
CA TRP A 174 -21.22 9.92 -4.13
C TRP A 174 -20.01 10.51 -4.87
N GLN A 175 -19.31 11.47 -4.25
CA GLN A 175 -18.09 12.08 -4.79
C GLN A 175 -16.83 11.63 -4.05
N ASP A 176 -16.92 10.63 -3.15
CA ASP A 176 -15.73 10.09 -2.51
C ASP A 176 -14.84 9.37 -3.54
N GLY A 177 -13.87 10.13 -4.04
CA GLY A 177 -12.92 9.66 -5.05
C GLY A 177 -12.11 8.46 -4.57
N ARG A 178 -11.86 8.31 -3.26
CA ARG A 178 -11.11 7.18 -2.71
C ARG A 178 -11.93 5.89 -2.76
N SER A 179 -13.21 5.96 -2.39
CA SER A 179 -14.10 4.81 -2.52
C SER A 179 -14.32 4.40 -3.98
N LEU A 180 -14.42 5.36 -4.90
CA LEU A 180 -14.48 5.08 -6.35
C LEU A 180 -13.19 4.42 -6.85
N LEU A 181 -12.03 4.93 -6.44
CA LEU A 181 -10.72 4.38 -6.81
C LEU A 181 -10.57 2.93 -6.32
N ALA A 182 -10.88 2.69 -5.05
CA ALA A 182 -10.77 1.36 -4.44
C ALA A 182 -11.76 0.36 -5.05
N ARG A 183 -12.98 0.81 -5.43
CA ARG A 183 -13.94 -0.03 -6.15
C ARG A 183 -13.47 -0.35 -7.56
N ALA A 184 -12.86 0.61 -8.26
CA ALA A 184 -12.26 0.37 -9.57
C ALA A 184 -11.16 -0.69 -9.48
N GLU A 185 -10.27 -0.59 -8.51
CA GLU A 185 -9.22 -1.59 -8.26
C GLU A 185 -9.78 -2.99 -7.97
N ALA A 186 -10.81 -3.08 -7.12
CA ALA A 186 -11.48 -4.36 -6.87
C ALA A 186 -12.11 -4.95 -8.15
N LYS A 187 -12.65 -4.11 -9.03
CA LYS A 187 -13.18 -4.53 -10.34
C LYS A 187 -12.08 -4.97 -11.31
N ILE A 188 -10.89 -4.34 -11.29
CA ILE A 188 -9.72 -4.79 -12.06
C ILE A 188 -9.34 -6.22 -11.67
N ASN A 189 -9.31 -6.53 -10.37
CA ASN A 189 -8.99 -7.87 -9.88
C ASN A 189 -10.05 -8.93 -10.25
N LEU A 190 -11.26 -8.50 -10.61
CA LEU A 190 -12.33 -9.35 -11.14
C LEU A 190 -12.43 -9.29 -12.66
N GLU A 191 -11.46 -8.68 -13.34
CA GLU A 191 -11.43 -8.51 -14.81
C GLU A 191 -12.63 -7.72 -15.38
N ARG A 192 -13.30 -6.93 -14.55
CA ARG A 192 -14.44 -6.06 -14.91
C ARG A 192 -13.94 -4.71 -15.42
N TYR A 193 -13.17 -4.74 -16.51
CA TYR A 193 -12.38 -3.59 -16.97
C TYR A 193 -13.22 -2.36 -17.36
N ASP A 194 -14.33 -2.53 -18.06
CA ASP A 194 -15.20 -1.40 -18.46
C ASP A 194 -15.84 -0.71 -17.25
N GLU A 195 -16.28 -1.51 -16.28
CA GLU A 195 -16.84 -0.99 -15.03
C GLU A 195 -15.78 -0.30 -14.17
N ALA A 196 -14.53 -0.78 -14.21
CA ALA A 196 -13.40 -0.13 -13.55
C ALA A 196 -13.06 1.22 -14.21
N LYS A 197 -13.00 1.28 -15.55
CA LYS A 197 -12.80 2.52 -16.31
C LYS A 197 -13.86 3.58 -15.95
N ALA A 198 -15.12 3.18 -15.82
CA ALA A 198 -16.19 4.09 -15.40
C ALA A 198 -15.96 4.68 -14.00
N ASP A 199 -15.48 3.87 -13.05
CA ASP A 199 -15.18 4.33 -11.69
C ASP A 199 -13.94 5.22 -11.65
N TYR A 200 -12.86 4.87 -12.36
CA TYR A 200 -11.67 5.73 -12.50
C TYR A 200 -12.02 7.10 -13.12
N ASN A 201 -12.84 7.10 -14.19
CA ASN A 201 -13.35 8.33 -14.81
C ASN A 201 -14.05 9.23 -13.78
N ARG A 202 -14.90 8.63 -12.95
CA ARG A 202 -15.68 9.35 -11.96
C ARG A 202 -14.81 9.83 -10.80
N ALA A 203 -13.83 9.03 -10.36
CA ALA A 203 -12.84 9.42 -9.35
C ALA A 203 -12.01 10.62 -9.81
N LEU A 204 -11.50 10.60 -11.05
CA LEU A 204 -10.74 11.70 -11.63
C LEU A 204 -11.57 12.99 -11.77
N ARG A 205 -12.86 12.89 -12.10
CA ARG A 205 -13.80 14.04 -12.13
C ARG A 205 -14.13 14.59 -10.76
N ALA A 206 -14.14 13.75 -9.73
CA ALA A 206 -14.34 14.18 -8.34
C ALA A 206 -13.13 14.97 -7.77
N ALA A 207 -12.14 15.30 -8.62
CA ALA A 207 -10.97 16.08 -8.28
C ALA A 207 -10.20 15.50 -7.08
N LEU A 208 -9.77 14.23 -7.22
CA LEU A 208 -8.82 13.59 -6.30
C LEU A 208 -7.73 14.59 -5.92
N ARG A 209 -7.73 15.01 -4.65
CA ARG A 209 -6.81 16.04 -4.14
C ARG A 209 -5.40 15.49 -3.99
N ASP A 210 -5.28 14.20 -3.72
CA ASP A 210 -4.02 13.53 -3.51
C ASP A 210 -3.36 13.17 -4.85
N ARG A 211 -2.07 13.51 -4.96
CA ARG A 211 -1.26 13.28 -6.16
C ARG A 211 -1.09 11.78 -6.45
N ASN A 212 -0.97 10.96 -5.42
CA ASN A 212 -0.81 9.52 -5.55
C ASN A 212 -2.14 8.87 -5.94
N ASP A 213 -3.26 9.29 -5.33
CA ASP A 213 -4.59 8.80 -5.73
C ASP A 213 -4.85 9.08 -7.23
N ARG A 214 -4.49 10.28 -7.72
CA ARG A 214 -4.56 10.60 -9.15
C ARG A 214 -3.66 9.72 -10.01
N PHE A 215 -2.42 9.50 -9.57
CA PHE A 215 -1.47 8.62 -10.26
C PHE A 215 -2.04 7.21 -10.43
N PHE A 216 -2.53 6.60 -9.34
CA PHE A 216 -3.12 5.26 -9.40
C PHE A 216 -4.42 5.22 -10.20
N ALA A 217 -5.20 6.31 -10.23
CA ALA A 217 -6.38 6.40 -11.08
C ALA A 217 -6.03 6.36 -12.57
N PHE A 218 -5.03 7.14 -13.00
CA PHE A 218 -4.56 7.11 -14.39
C PHE A 218 -3.90 5.76 -14.72
N LEU A 219 -3.02 5.27 -13.85
CA LEU A 219 -2.34 3.99 -14.07
C LEU A 219 -3.33 2.83 -14.20
N GLY A 220 -4.31 2.75 -13.32
CA GLY A 220 -5.34 1.70 -13.35
C GLY A 220 -6.31 1.81 -14.53
N ARG A 221 -6.71 3.03 -14.91
CA ARG A 221 -7.54 3.26 -16.10
C ARG A 221 -6.79 2.92 -17.38
N GLY A 222 -5.52 3.31 -17.46
CA GLY A 222 -4.63 2.97 -18.57
C GLY A 222 -4.40 1.47 -18.69
N TYR A 223 -4.22 0.76 -17.58
CA TYR A 223 -4.13 -0.71 -17.58
C TYR A 223 -5.45 -1.36 -18.06
N ALA A 224 -6.59 -0.88 -17.59
CA ALA A 224 -7.89 -1.39 -18.06
C ALA A 224 -8.07 -1.17 -19.57
N ALA A 225 -7.72 0.02 -20.07
CA ALA A 225 -7.74 0.34 -21.49
C ALA A 225 -6.76 -0.54 -22.29
N LEU A 226 -5.57 -0.81 -21.74
CA LEU A 226 -4.57 -1.69 -22.34
C LEU A 226 -5.13 -3.11 -22.53
N VAL A 227 -5.76 -3.69 -21.51
CA VAL A 227 -6.31 -5.05 -21.59
C VAL A 227 -7.51 -5.10 -22.55
N THR A 228 -8.31 -4.03 -22.63
CA THR A 228 -9.41 -3.93 -23.59
C THR A 228 -8.98 -3.44 -24.98
N GLU A 229 -7.68 -3.42 -25.27
CA GLU A 229 -7.09 -3.05 -26.57
C GLU A 229 -7.36 -1.61 -27.04
N GLU A 230 -7.68 -0.71 -26.11
CA GLU A 230 -7.85 0.73 -26.36
C GLU A 230 -6.50 1.45 -26.26
N TRP A 231 -5.59 1.15 -27.19
CA TRP A 231 -4.17 1.54 -27.12
C TRP A 231 -3.95 3.05 -26.99
N GLU A 232 -4.69 3.87 -27.75
CA GLU A 232 -4.58 5.32 -27.69
C GLU A 232 -5.00 5.87 -26.32
N ALA A 233 -6.07 5.33 -25.75
CA ALA A 233 -6.54 5.72 -24.42
C ALA A 233 -5.55 5.29 -23.34
N ALA A 234 -5.00 4.07 -23.45
CA ALA A 234 -3.98 3.56 -22.55
C ALA A 234 -2.72 4.46 -22.55
N VAL A 235 -2.21 4.83 -23.73
CA VAL A 235 -1.05 5.75 -23.84
C VAL A 235 -1.36 7.09 -23.18
N ALA A 236 -2.52 7.68 -23.47
CA ALA A 236 -2.90 8.97 -22.89
C ALA A 236 -2.94 8.92 -21.36
N ASP A 237 -3.41 7.82 -20.78
CA ASP A 237 -3.42 7.61 -19.33
C ASP A 237 -2.04 7.39 -18.75
N PHE A 238 -1.19 6.60 -19.41
CA PHE A 238 0.18 6.42 -18.96
C PHE A 238 1.01 7.70 -19.07
N ASP A 239 0.77 8.55 -20.08
CA ASP A 239 1.37 9.88 -20.15
C ASP A 239 1.00 10.73 -18.93
N ARG A 240 -0.28 10.74 -18.54
CA ARG A 240 -0.73 11.44 -17.31
C ARG A 240 -0.16 10.83 -16.04
N ALA A 241 -0.01 9.50 -15.98
CA ALA A 241 0.66 8.86 -14.87
C ALA A 241 2.14 9.26 -14.79
N LEU A 242 2.84 9.36 -15.93
CA LEU A 242 4.25 9.76 -16.01
C LEU A 242 4.49 11.26 -15.76
N GLU A 243 3.50 12.13 -16.02
CA GLU A 243 3.50 13.52 -15.54
C GLU A 243 3.50 13.58 -13.99
N LEU A 244 2.89 12.58 -13.33
CA LEU A 244 2.79 12.47 -11.87
C LEU A 244 3.91 11.62 -11.27
N ASP A 245 4.50 10.69 -11.98
CA ASP A 245 5.71 10.02 -11.55
C ASP A 245 6.49 9.60 -12.77
N GLU A 246 7.49 10.41 -13.11
CA GLU A 246 8.29 10.16 -14.29
C GLU A 246 8.94 8.78 -14.21
N LYS A 247 9.27 8.26 -13.02
CA LYS A 247 10.02 7.01 -12.83
C LYS A 247 9.11 5.80 -12.62
N ALA A 248 7.80 5.94 -12.82
CA ALA A 248 6.85 4.85 -12.67
C ALA A 248 7.11 3.74 -13.71
N PHE A 249 7.89 2.73 -13.31
CA PHE A 249 8.31 1.62 -14.17
C PHE A 249 7.15 0.95 -14.91
N SER A 250 6.05 0.64 -14.19
CA SER A 250 4.86 0.03 -14.79
C SER A 250 4.23 0.90 -15.88
N ALA A 251 4.15 2.22 -15.67
CA ALA A 251 3.60 3.13 -16.67
C ALA A 251 4.48 3.19 -17.92
N ILE A 252 5.81 3.18 -17.77
CA ILE A 252 6.77 3.18 -18.89
C ILE A 252 6.62 1.91 -19.72
N VAL A 253 6.66 0.74 -19.06
CA VAL A 253 6.58 -0.56 -19.75
C VAL A 253 5.23 -0.72 -20.46
N TRP A 254 4.13 -0.37 -19.80
CA TRP A 254 2.80 -0.50 -20.39
C TRP A 254 2.55 0.53 -21.50
N ARG A 255 3.11 1.74 -21.40
CA ARG A 255 3.09 2.71 -22.51
C ARG A 255 3.90 2.22 -23.70
N GLY A 256 5.08 1.63 -23.46
CA GLY A 256 5.90 1.01 -24.51
C GLY A 256 5.15 -0.09 -25.24
N TYR A 257 4.48 -0.97 -24.49
CA TYR A 257 3.63 -2.03 -25.06
C TYR A 257 2.45 -1.46 -25.86
N ALA A 258 1.74 -0.47 -25.33
CA ALA A 258 0.64 0.17 -26.06
C ALA A 258 1.14 0.86 -27.35
N ASN A 259 2.28 1.55 -27.30
CA ASN A 259 2.93 2.18 -28.45
C ASN A 259 3.30 1.15 -29.53
N GLU A 260 3.81 -0.01 -29.12
CA GLU A 260 4.10 -1.11 -30.03
C GLU A 260 2.82 -1.61 -30.71
N ARG A 261 1.76 -1.89 -29.94
CA ARG A 261 0.49 -2.42 -30.46
C ARG A 261 -0.17 -1.48 -31.47
N ARG A 262 0.00 -0.17 -31.32
CA ARG A 262 -0.48 0.85 -32.28
C ARG A 262 0.54 1.21 -33.38
N GLY A 263 1.64 0.47 -33.51
CA GLY A 263 2.63 0.64 -34.58
C GLY A 263 3.59 1.82 -34.43
N ARG A 264 3.65 2.47 -33.26
CA ARG A 264 4.59 3.57 -32.96
C ARG A 264 5.89 2.98 -32.40
N ILE A 265 6.62 2.27 -33.25
CA ILE A 265 7.78 1.46 -32.86
C ILE A 265 8.89 2.29 -32.22
N ASP A 266 9.21 3.48 -32.74
CA ASP A 266 10.26 4.34 -32.16
C ASP A 266 9.94 4.73 -30.72
N LEU A 267 8.68 5.14 -30.46
CA LEU A 267 8.23 5.47 -29.10
C LEU A 267 8.24 4.26 -28.16
N ALA A 268 7.95 3.07 -28.68
CA ALA A 268 8.02 1.84 -27.90
C ALA A 268 9.46 1.49 -27.53
N ILE A 269 10.41 1.66 -28.46
CA ILE A 269 11.84 1.47 -28.23
C ILE A 269 12.33 2.43 -27.14
N ASP A 270 12.00 3.72 -27.24
CA ASP A 270 12.37 4.73 -26.23
C ASP A 270 11.88 4.33 -24.83
N ASP A 271 10.62 3.87 -24.71
CA ASP A 271 10.05 3.40 -23.45
C ASP A 271 10.76 2.16 -22.91
N TYR A 272 11.04 1.17 -23.75
CA TYR A 272 11.74 -0.04 -23.31
C TYR A 272 13.21 0.22 -22.94
N GLU A 273 13.91 1.10 -23.66
CA GLU A 273 15.26 1.53 -23.29
C GLU A 273 15.27 2.19 -21.93
N ARG A 274 14.30 3.07 -21.69
CA ARG A 274 14.13 3.74 -20.41
C ARG A 274 13.82 2.73 -19.30
N ALA A 275 12.92 1.78 -19.52
CA ALA A 275 12.62 0.70 -18.57
C ALA A 275 13.87 -0.12 -18.24
N VAL A 276 14.64 -0.56 -19.25
CA VAL A 276 15.90 -1.31 -19.07
C VAL A 276 16.97 -0.48 -18.34
N SER A 277 16.99 0.84 -18.52
CA SER A 277 17.89 1.72 -17.78
C SER A 277 17.58 1.78 -16.27
N TYR A 278 16.31 1.62 -15.90
CA TYR A 278 15.84 1.63 -14.51
C TYR A 278 15.95 0.26 -13.86
N ASP A 279 15.56 -0.79 -14.58
CA ASP A 279 15.74 -2.18 -14.17
C ASP A 279 16.36 -3.01 -15.30
N PRO A 280 17.70 -3.14 -15.32
CA PRO A 280 18.39 -3.98 -16.30
C PRO A 280 18.05 -5.47 -16.18
N SER A 281 17.45 -5.91 -15.08
CA SER A 281 17.11 -7.32 -14.85
C SER A 281 15.77 -7.72 -15.48
N ASP A 282 14.87 -6.76 -15.75
CA ASP A 282 13.56 -7.03 -16.33
C ASP A 282 13.70 -7.69 -17.72
N ALA A 283 13.33 -8.97 -17.77
CA ALA A 283 13.48 -9.77 -18.98
C ALA A 283 12.51 -9.32 -20.07
N ASN A 284 11.30 -8.89 -19.70
CA ASN A 284 10.25 -8.53 -20.65
C ASN A 284 10.61 -7.31 -21.48
N SER A 285 11.11 -6.24 -20.83
CA SER A 285 11.55 -5.02 -21.52
C SER A 285 12.76 -5.29 -22.40
N ARG A 286 13.74 -6.08 -21.93
CA ARG A 286 14.91 -6.47 -22.75
C ARG A 286 14.53 -7.28 -23.97
N SER A 287 13.69 -8.30 -23.81
CA SER A 287 13.22 -9.13 -24.93
C SER A 287 12.39 -8.32 -25.93
N SER A 288 11.55 -7.40 -25.45
CA SER A 288 10.76 -6.51 -26.32
C SER A 288 11.68 -5.56 -27.09
N LEU A 289 12.63 -4.92 -26.41
CA LEU A 289 13.61 -4.02 -27.04
C LEU A 289 14.46 -4.74 -28.10
N GLN A 290 14.99 -5.92 -27.78
CA GLN A 290 15.79 -6.72 -28.71
C GLN A 290 14.97 -7.08 -29.97
N ARG A 291 13.73 -7.53 -29.78
CA ARG A 291 12.83 -7.92 -30.88
C ARG A 291 12.47 -6.73 -31.78
N LEU A 292 12.25 -5.55 -31.21
CA LEU A 292 11.90 -4.35 -31.98
C LEU A 292 13.09 -3.80 -32.77
N ARG A 293 14.31 -3.87 -32.22
CA ARG A 293 15.54 -3.46 -32.93
C ARG A 293 15.99 -4.42 -34.04
N SER A 294 15.48 -5.66 -34.04
CA SER A 294 15.83 -6.66 -35.04
C SER A 294 14.92 -6.68 -36.28
N LYS A 295 13.89 -5.83 -36.32
CA LYS A 295 12.95 -5.70 -37.44
C LYS A 295 13.33 -4.50 -38.30
#